data_AF-A0A2E7JDT7-F1
#
_entry.id   AF-A0A2E7JDT7-F1
#
_cell.length_a   1.000
_cell.length_b   1.000
_cell.length_c   1.000
_cell.angle_alpha   90.00
_cell.angle_beta   90.00
_cell.angle_gamma   90.00
#
_symmetry.space_group_name_H-M   'P 1'
#
loop_
_entity.id
_entity.type
_entity.pdbx_description
1 polymer ?
#
loop_
_entity_poly.entity_id
_entity_poly.type
_entity_poly.pdbx_seq_one_letter_code
_entity_poly.pdbx_strand_id
1 'polypeptide(L)'
;MKLAKPNEQDLNGAIDIARILDDLSKGWFPSGDDGDHEFDIMDSADCRKALDILIGISDQCSLMRAAMATLVLCDPDNKVIDPDIEHVDHHPEVKEAMALKERIDSFFTQEFTGGMKIKKGDQVYDVASADFEEGLVAYSVDWSDDLQWARWENVELIKDQAGAA
;
A
#
# COMPACT_ATOMS: atom_id res chain seq x y z
N MET A 1 5.32 -18.64 -5.27
CA MET A 1 5.34 -19.01 -3.84
C MET A 1 4.51 -17.98 -3.07
N LYS A 2 3.74 -18.36 -2.04
CA LYS A 2 3.08 -17.38 -1.16
C LYS A 2 3.93 -17.21 0.10
N LEU A 3 4.40 -15.99 0.36
CA LEU A 3 5.22 -15.65 1.52
C LEU A 3 4.39 -14.87 2.54
N ALA A 4 4.53 -15.21 3.83
CA ALA A 4 3.91 -14.43 4.89
C ALA A 4 4.58 -13.05 5.00
N LYS A 5 3.78 -11.98 5.10
CA LYS A 5 4.29 -10.64 5.36
C LYS A 5 5.04 -10.61 6.71
N PRO A 6 6.21 -9.94 6.80
CA PRO A 6 6.86 -9.68 8.08
C PRO A 6 5.92 -8.90 9.00
N ASN A 7 5.86 -9.29 10.27
CA ASN A 7 5.14 -8.51 11.28
C ASN A 7 6.05 -7.40 11.83
N GLU A 8 5.50 -6.54 12.69
CA GLU A 8 6.25 -5.42 13.28
C GLU A 8 7.48 -5.88 14.07
N GLN A 9 7.39 -7.01 14.78
CA GLN A 9 8.51 -7.57 15.54
C GLN A 9 9.66 -8.00 14.61
N ASP A 10 9.37 -8.60 13.45
CA ASP A 10 10.39 -8.96 12.45
C ASP A 10 11.10 -7.72 11.90
N LEU A 11 10.33 -6.67 11.60
CA LEU A 11 10.87 -5.44 11.02
C LEU A 11 11.77 -4.72 12.03
N ASN A 12 11.31 -4.59 13.27
CA ASN A 12 12.11 -3.97 14.34
C ASN A 12 13.36 -4.80 14.66
N GLY A 13 13.23 -6.12 14.79
CA GLY A 13 14.37 -7.00 15.06
C GLY A 13 15.42 -6.99 13.93
N ALA A 14 15.00 -6.90 12.67
CA ALA A 14 15.93 -6.75 11.54
C ALA A 14 16.69 -5.42 11.60
N ILE A 15 16.02 -4.32 11.95
CA ILE A 15 16.65 -3.01 12.13
C ILE A 15 17.62 -3.03 13.31
N ASP A 16 17.23 -3.60 14.45
CA ASP A 16 18.05 -3.64 15.65
C ASP A 16 19.33 -4.46 15.44
N ILE A 17 19.24 -5.61 14.77
CA ILE A 17 20.42 -6.38 14.40
C ILE A 17 21.32 -5.61 13.43
N ALA A 18 20.75 -4.95 12.42
CA ALA A 18 21.54 -4.16 11.48
C ALA A 18 22.30 -3.02 12.20
N ARG A 19 21.66 -2.35 13.17
CA ARG A 19 22.29 -1.31 14.00
C ARG A 19 23.42 -1.86 14.85
N ILE A 20 23.18 -2.96 15.56
CA ILE A 20 24.21 -3.59 16.41
C ILE A 20 25.41 -4.02 15.59
N LEU A 21 25.20 -4.64 14.42
CA LEU A 21 26.29 -5.04 13.55
C LEU A 21 27.08 -3.83 13.02
N ASP A 22 26.40 -2.71 12.71
CA ASP A 22 27.07 -1.47 12.31
C ASP A 22 27.94 -0.89 13.45
N ASP A 23 27.43 -0.86 14.68
CA ASP A 23 28.19 -0.41 15.86
C ASP A 23 29.42 -1.31 16.12
N LEU A 24 29.24 -2.63 16.14
CA LEU A 24 30.33 -3.59 16.32
C LEU A 24 31.38 -3.46 15.21
N SER A 25 30.96 -3.20 13.96
CA SER A 25 31.89 -2.99 12.84
C SER A 25 32.75 -1.73 12.98
N LYS A 26 32.29 -0.75 13.77
CA LYS A 26 33.01 0.48 14.11
C LYS A 26 33.89 0.33 15.36
N GLY A 27 33.92 -0.86 15.97
CA GLY A 27 34.67 -1.13 17.20
C GLY A 27 33.95 -0.69 18.47
N TRP A 28 32.62 -0.56 18.45
CA TRP A 28 31.84 -0.14 19.62
C TRP A 28 30.79 -1.18 19.96
N PHE A 29 30.60 -1.43 21.25
CA PHE A 29 29.38 -2.09 21.66
C PHE A 29 28.17 -1.19 21.37
N PRO A 30 27.03 -1.77 20.95
CA PRO A 30 25.79 -1.01 20.86
C PRO A 30 25.53 -0.34 22.21
N SER A 31 25.33 0.98 22.18
CA SER A 31 25.15 1.80 23.38
C SER A 31 23.94 1.32 24.17
N GLY A 32 24.21 0.52 25.21
CA GLY A 32 23.26 0.05 26.21
C GLY A 32 23.58 0.63 27.60
N ASP A 33 22.91 0.11 28.62
CA ASP A 33 22.94 0.59 30.02
C ASP A 33 24.34 0.68 30.66
N ASP A 34 25.35 0.04 30.06
CA ASP A 34 26.73 -0.02 30.54
C ASP A 34 27.67 1.09 30.00
N GLY A 35 27.17 2.01 29.16
CA GLY A 35 27.96 3.09 28.57
C GLY A 35 28.77 2.70 27.33
N ASP A 36 29.55 3.65 26.80
CA ASP A 36 30.38 3.47 25.60
C ASP A 36 31.56 2.53 25.90
N HIS A 37 31.38 1.23 25.63
CA HIS A 37 32.43 0.20 25.72
C HIS A 37 32.99 -0.09 24.32
N GLU A 38 34.32 -0.10 24.19
CA GLU A 38 35.00 -0.45 22.95
C GLU A 38 34.90 -1.96 22.73
N PHE A 39 34.52 -2.38 21.53
CA PHE A 39 34.40 -3.79 21.16
C PHE A 39 35.71 -4.32 20.58
N ASP A 40 36.27 -5.36 21.19
CA ASP A 40 37.41 -6.11 20.63
C ASP A 40 36.97 -7.48 20.09
N ILE A 41 37.04 -7.66 18.76
CA ILE A 41 36.74 -8.94 18.10
C ILE A 41 37.73 -10.07 18.48
N MET A 42 38.90 -9.72 19.01
CA MET A 42 39.87 -10.68 19.51
C MET A 42 39.61 -11.06 20.98
N ASP A 43 38.77 -10.31 21.70
CA ASP A 43 38.31 -10.69 23.03
C ASP A 43 37.09 -11.61 22.95
N SER A 44 37.28 -12.84 23.43
CA SER A 44 36.23 -13.85 23.51
C SER A 44 35.04 -13.45 24.39
N ALA A 45 35.26 -12.62 25.43
CA ALA A 45 34.18 -12.15 26.31
C ALA A 45 33.28 -11.17 25.57
N ASP A 46 33.88 -10.24 24.83
CA ASP A 46 33.19 -9.28 24.00
C ASP A 46 32.40 -9.99 22.89
N CYS A 47 33.04 -10.90 22.14
CA CYS A 47 32.37 -11.68 21.10
C CYS A 47 31.16 -12.45 21.65
N ARG A 48 31.29 -13.02 22.85
CA ARG A 48 30.20 -13.75 23.49
C ARG A 48 29.05 -12.82 23.86
N LYS A 49 29.32 -11.67 24.47
CA LYS A 49 28.30 -10.67 24.84
C LYS A 49 27.55 -10.19 23.58
N ALA A 50 28.28 -9.91 22.49
CA ALA A 50 27.68 -9.51 21.21
C ALA A 50 26.76 -10.59 20.63
N LEU A 51 27.21 -11.85 20.61
CA LEU A 51 26.41 -12.99 20.14
C LEU A 51 25.15 -13.20 21.00
N ASP A 52 25.27 -13.09 22.32
CA ASP A 52 24.13 -13.24 23.23
C ASP A 52 23.04 -12.19 22.95
N ILE A 53 23.42 -10.93 22.66
CA ILE A 53 22.47 -9.88 22.27
C ILE A 53 21.81 -10.20 20.93
N LEU A 54 22.60 -10.54 19.90
CA LEU A 54 22.09 -10.83 18.56
C LEU A 54 21.14 -12.03 18.55
N ILE A 55 21.48 -13.11 19.26
CA ILE A 55 20.63 -14.29 19.41
C ILE A 55 19.37 -13.91 20.19
N GLY A 56 19.49 -13.13 21.27
CA GLY A 56 18.35 -12.69 22.06
C GLY A 56 17.31 -11.91 21.25
N ILE A 57 17.74 -11.07 20.30
CA ILE A 57 16.84 -10.39 19.35
C ILE A 57 16.26 -11.38 18.34
N SER A 58 17.09 -12.27 17.79
CA SER A 58 16.65 -13.28 16.83
C SER A 58 15.63 -14.27 17.41
N ASP A 59 15.62 -14.51 18.72
CA ASP A 59 14.65 -15.38 19.39
C ASP A 59 13.26 -14.73 19.51
N GLN A 60 13.18 -13.41 19.41
CA GLN A 60 11.93 -12.64 19.56
C GLN A 60 11.27 -12.29 18.22
N CYS A 61 11.91 -12.59 17.09
CA CYS A 61 11.46 -12.18 15.77
C CYS A 61 11.88 -13.17 14.66
N SER A 62 11.34 -13.03 13.45
CA SER A 62 11.73 -13.83 12.28
C SER A 62 12.49 -12.99 11.26
N LEU A 63 13.81 -12.91 11.43
CA LEU A 63 14.70 -12.24 10.48
C LEU A 63 14.62 -12.85 9.07
N MET A 64 14.46 -14.17 8.98
CA MET A 64 14.33 -14.86 7.70
C MET A 64 13.06 -14.44 6.96
N ARG A 65 11.96 -14.15 7.67
CA ARG A 65 10.72 -13.66 7.04
C ARG A 65 10.93 -12.27 6.46
N ALA A 66 11.59 -11.38 7.19
CA ALA A 66 11.97 -10.05 6.69
C ALA A 66 12.91 -10.12 5.48
N ALA A 67 13.95 -10.95 5.55
CA ALA A 67 14.90 -11.15 4.45
C ALA A 67 14.25 -11.72 3.20
N MET A 68 13.43 -12.76 3.33
CA MET A 68 12.71 -13.37 2.21
C MET A 68 11.69 -12.41 1.59
N ALA A 69 11.03 -11.57 2.39
CA ALA A 69 10.11 -10.57 1.86
C ALA A 69 10.86 -9.53 1.03
N THR A 70 12.00 -9.06 1.53
CA THR A 70 12.86 -8.12 0.80
C THR A 70 13.37 -8.74 -0.51
N LEU A 71 13.84 -10.00 -0.46
CA LEU A 71 14.28 -10.72 -1.65
C LEU A 71 13.19 -10.79 -2.72
N VAL A 72 11.96 -11.16 -2.34
CA VAL A 72 10.82 -11.23 -3.26
C VAL A 72 10.47 -9.86 -3.84
N LEU A 73 10.52 -8.80 -3.04
CA LEU A 73 10.22 -7.43 -3.49
C LEU A 73 11.28 -6.90 -4.47
N CYS A 74 12.55 -7.24 -4.24
CA CYS A 74 13.69 -6.81 -5.05
C CYS A 74 13.96 -7.70 -6.28
N ASP A 75 13.33 -8.87 -6.38
CA ASP A 75 13.47 -9.76 -7.53
C ASP A 75 12.83 -9.12 -8.78
N PRO A 76 13.62 -8.82 -9.84
CA PRO A 76 13.14 -8.16 -11.05
C PRO A 76 11.99 -8.92 -11.72
N ASP A 77 11.95 -10.24 -11.61
CA ASP A 77 10.91 -11.07 -12.22
C ASP A 77 9.52 -10.84 -11.59
N ASN A 78 9.48 -10.37 -10.34
CA ASN A 78 8.23 -10.05 -9.64
C ASN A 78 7.69 -8.65 -10.00
N LYS A 79 8.51 -7.79 -10.62
CA LYS A 79 8.11 -6.46 -11.10
C LYS A 79 7.40 -5.60 -10.05
N VAL A 80 7.85 -5.66 -8.79
CA VAL A 80 7.28 -4.87 -7.69
C VAL A 80 8.02 -3.55 -7.53
N ILE A 81 9.34 -3.62 -7.45
CA ILE A 81 10.26 -2.48 -7.38
C ILE A 81 10.94 -2.33 -8.74
N ASP A 82 11.19 -1.09 -9.17
CA ASP A 82 11.93 -0.77 -10.39
C ASP A 82 13.43 -1.12 -10.24
N PRO A 83 13.97 -2.07 -11.00
CA PRO A 83 15.38 -2.46 -10.91
C PRO A 83 16.34 -1.48 -11.62
N ASP A 84 15.82 -0.56 -12.45
CA ASP A 84 16.63 0.32 -13.32
C ASP A 84 16.95 1.68 -12.68
N ILE A 85 16.61 1.87 -11.40
CA ILE A 85 16.81 3.11 -10.64
C ILE A 85 17.55 2.86 -9.31
N GLU A 86 18.19 3.91 -8.77
CA GLU A 86 19.06 3.80 -7.58
C GLU A 86 18.33 3.87 -6.23
N HIS A 87 17.00 3.97 -6.22
CA HIS A 87 16.19 4.08 -5.01
C HIS A 87 14.96 3.17 -5.09
N VAL A 88 14.36 2.88 -3.94
CA VAL A 88 13.15 2.05 -3.88
C VAL A 88 11.97 2.86 -4.41
N ASP A 89 11.46 2.49 -5.58
CA ASP A 89 10.20 2.99 -6.14
C ASP A 89 9.49 1.86 -6.90
N HIS A 90 8.20 2.04 -7.17
CA HIS A 90 7.39 1.07 -7.88
C HIS A 90 7.85 0.86 -9.33
N HIS A 91 7.84 -0.40 -9.77
CA HIS A 91 8.08 -0.77 -11.17
C HIS A 91 7.13 -0.01 -12.12
N PRO A 92 7.56 0.36 -13.34
CA PRO A 92 6.73 1.09 -14.30
C PRO A 92 5.36 0.46 -14.56
N GLU A 93 5.29 -0.87 -14.68
CA GLU A 93 4.02 -1.60 -14.86
C GLU A 93 3.03 -1.41 -13.69
N VAL A 94 3.54 -1.30 -12.45
CA VAL A 94 2.69 -1.03 -11.27
C VAL A 94 2.13 0.39 -11.34
N LYS A 95 2.97 1.37 -11.70
CA LYS A 95 2.55 2.77 -11.88
C LYS A 95 1.52 2.92 -13.00
N GLU A 96 1.74 2.24 -14.14
CA GLU A 96 0.79 2.20 -15.25
C GLU A 96 -0.55 1.58 -14.84
N ALA A 97 -0.52 0.47 -14.08
CA ALA A 97 -1.74 -0.16 -13.56
C ALA A 97 -2.50 0.76 -12.60
N MET A 98 -1.79 1.49 -11.73
CA MET A 98 -2.40 2.48 -10.82
C MET A 98 -3.03 3.65 -11.60
N ALA A 99 -2.33 4.19 -12.60
CA ALA A 99 -2.86 5.26 -13.45
C ALA A 99 -4.07 4.79 -14.28
N LEU A 100 -4.04 3.56 -14.78
CA LEU A 100 -5.17 2.96 -15.47
C LEU A 100 -6.36 2.79 -14.54
N LYS A 101 -6.14 2.32 -13.30
CA LYS A 101 -7.18 2.21 -12.29
C LYS A 101 -7.80 3.58 -12.00
N GLU A 102 -6.99 4.60 -11.76
CA GLU A 102 -7.48 5.97 -11.52
C GLU A 102 -8.28 6.50 -12.71
N ARG A 103 -7.81 6.26 -13.94
CA ARG A 103 -8.54 6.63 -15.16
C ARG A 103 -9.87 5.88 -15.28
N ILE A 104 -9.90 4.59 -14.94
CA ILE A 104 -11.13 3.78 -14.93
C ILE A 104 -12.10 4.33 -13.87
N ASP A 105 -11.63 4.55 -12.65
CA ASP A 105 -12.42 5.14 -11.56
C ASP A 105 -12.97 6.52 -11.97
N SER A 106 -12.16 7.34 -12.65
CA SER A 106 -12.57 8.64 -13.21
C SER A 106 -13.54 8.52 -14.38
N PHE A 107 -13.37 7.54 -15.25
CA PHE A 107 -14.26 7.32 -16.40
C PHE A 107 -15.65 6.91 -15.93
N PHE A 108 -15.73 5.97 -14.99
CA PHE A 108 -17.00 5.56 -14.37
C PHE A 108 -17.68 6.69 -13.60
N THR A 109 -16.92 7.67 -13.11
CA THR A 109 -17.47 8.84 -12.42
C THR A 109 -17.78 10.03 -13.32
N GLN A 110 -17.13 10.19 -14.49
CA GLN A 110 -17.35 11.33 -15.40
C GLN A 110 -18.17 11.01 -16.65
N GLU A 111 -17.88 9.92 -17.38
CA GLU A 111 -18.60 9.60 -18.63
C GLU A 111 -19.97 8.96 -18.38
N PHE A 112 -20.15 8.29 -17.23
CA PHE A 112 -21.40 7.63 -16.90
C PHE A 112 -22.41 8.53 -16.18
N THR A 113 -21.97 9.62 -15.56
CA THR A 113 -22.86 10.55 -14.83
C THR A 113 -22.89 11.93 -15.49
N GLY A 114 -21.82 12.34 -16.19
CA GLY A 114 -21.75 13.61 -16.91
C GLY A 114 -22.74 13.66 -18.07
N GLY A 115 -23.84 14.39 -17.88
CA GLY A 115 -24.90 14.52 -18.88
C GLY A 115 -25.80 13.27 -18.99
N MET A 116 -25.72 12.32 -18.06
CA MET A 116 -26.73 11.29 -17.93
C MET A 116 -27.81 11.76 -16.97
N LYS A 117 -29.05 11.62 -17.40
CA LYS A 117 -30.23 11.86 -16.59
C LYS A 117 -30.94 10.53 -16.36
N ILE A 118 -31.59 10.38 -15.22
CA ILE A 118 -32.49 9.27 -14.98
C ILE A 118 -33.92 9.77 -14.89
N LYS A 119 -34.86 8.98 -15.41
CA LYS A 119 -36.29 9.20 -15.22
C LYS A 119 -36.85 8.21 -14.23
N LYS A 120 -37.53 8.71 -13.20
CA LYS A 120 -38.21 7.93 -12.17
C LYS A 120 -39.64 8.47 -12.03
N GLY A 121 -40.62 7.68 -12.46
CA GLY A 121 -41.98 8.19 -12.65
C GLY A 121 -42.00 9.27 -13.74
N ASP A 122 -42.54 10.45 -13.41
CA ASP A 122 -42.65 11.59 -14.34
C ASP A 122 -41.53 12.63 -14.17
N GLN A 123 -40.55 12.38 -13.28
CA GLN A 123 -39.46 13.32 -12.99
C GLN A 123 -38.14 12.83 -13.56
N VAL A 124 -37.29 13.79 -13.93
CA VAL A 124 -35.97 13.57 -14.52
C VAL A 124 -34.92 14.23 -13.62
N TYR A 125 -33.86 13.51 -13.30
CA TYR A 125 -32.79 13.96 -12.40
C TYR A 125 -31.43 13.75 -13.05
N ASP A 126 -30.49 14.66 -12.75
CA ASP A 126 -29.10 14.45 -13.10
C ASP A 126 -28.51 13.32 -12.25
N VAL A 127 -27.75 12.44 -12.90
CA VAL A 127 -27.01 11.41 -12.20
C VAL A 127 -25.81 12.07 -11.52
N ALA A 128 -25.71 11.89 -10.21
CA ALA A 128 -24.60 12.42 -9.41
C ALA A 128 -23.53 11.35 -9.14
N SER A 129 -23.92 10.08 -9.05
CA SER A 129 -23.01 8.94 -8.84
C SER A 129 -23.66 7.62 -9.26
N ALA A 130 -22.86 6.56 -9.35
CA ALA A 130 -23.27 5.22 -9.73
C ALA A 130 -22.49 4.18 -8.91
N ASP A 131 -23.19 3.18 -8.39
CA ASP A 131 -22.62 1.98 -7.78
C ASP A 131 -23.00 0.77 -8.65
N PHE A 132 -22.03 0.19 -9.34
CA PHE A 132 -22.25 -0.91 -10.25
C PHE A 132 -22.27 -2.28 -9.54
N GLU A 133 -21.62 -2.39 -8.39
CA GLU A 133 -21.58 -3.65 -7.62
C GLU A 133 -22.95 -3.89 -6.98
N GLU A 134 -23.53 -2.86 -6.38
CA GLU A 134 -24.85 -2.91 -5.74
C GLU A 134 -26.00 -2.60 -6.71
N GLY A 135 -25.66 -2.18 -7.93
CA GLY A 135 -26.64 -1.86 -8.95
C GLY A 135 -27.50 -0.63 -8.60
N LEU A 136 -26.89 0.41 -8.06
CA LEU A 136 -27.55 1.65 -7.65
C LEU A 136 -27.08 2.87 -8.45
N VAL A 137 -27.96 3.86 -8.58
CA VAL A 137 -27.68 5.19 -9.13
C VAL A 137 -28.04 6.26 -8.11
N ALA A 138 -27.18 7.24 -7.93
CA ALA A 138 -27.40 8.38 -7.05
C ALA A 138 -27.83 9.62 -7.85
N TYR A 139 -28.79 10.37 -7.32
CA TYR A 139 -29.32 11.59 -7.92
C TYR A 139 -29.66 12.63 -6.85
N SER A 140 -29.57 13.91 -7.20
CA SER A 140 -29.96 15.02 -6.32
C SER A 140 -31.43 15.38 -6.49
N VAL A 141 -32.06 15.87 -5.43
CA VAL A 141 -33.44 16.36 -5.44
C VAL A 141 -33.54 17.70 -4.72
N ASP A 142 -34.38 18.62 -5.20
CA ASP A 142 -34.41 20.00 -4.71
C ASP A 142 -34.84 20.15 -3.23
N TRP A 143 -35.42 19.11 -2.64
CA TRP A 143 -35.93 19.12 -1.27
C TRP A 143 -34.97 18.46 -0.26
N SER A 144 -33.81 17.94 -0.69
CA SER A 144 -32.84 17.27 0.18
C SER A 144 -31.42 17.60 -0.25
N ASP A 145 -30.57 17.91 0.74
CA ASP A 145 -29.13 18.07 0.53
C ASP A 145 -28.40 16.71 0.40
N ASP A 146 -29.12 15.61 0.67
CA ASP A 146 -28.58 14.24 0.58
C ASP A 146 -28.88 13.61 -0.78
N LEU A 147 -27.90 12.86 -1.30
CA LEU A 147 -28.08 12.05 -2.51
C LEU A 147 -29.12 10.95 -2.28
N GLN A 148 -30.06 10.86 -3.22
CA GLN A 148 -31.05 9.80 -3.26
C GLN A 148 -30.53 8.66 -4.12
N TRP A 149 -30.80 7.42 -3.72
CA TRP A 149 -30.37 6.23 -4.44
C TRP A 149 -31.57 5.47 -5.02
N ALA A 150 -31.42 4.95 -6.24
CA ALA A 150 -32.37 4.06 -6.86
C ALA A 150 -31.65 2.87 -7.51
N ARG A 151 -32.30 1.71 -7.60
CA ARG A 151 -31.77 0.60 -8.40
C ARG A 151 -31.91 0.89 -9.89
N TRP A 152 -30.93 0.47 -10.68
CA TRP A 152 -30.93 0.63 -12.15
C TRP A 152 -32.20 0.08 -12.80
N GLU A 153 -32.74 -1.02 -12.28
CA GLU A 153 -33.95 -1.67 -12.80
C GLU A 153 -35.24 -0.83 -12.62
N ASN A 154 -35.21 0.19 -11.76
CA ASN A 154 -36.38 1.00 -11.41
C ASN A 154 -36.34 2.41 -12.03
N VAL A 155 -35.40 2.68 -12.92
CA VAL A 155 -35.21 3.98 -13.56
C VAL A 155 -34.92 3.80 -15.04
N GLU A 156 -35.25 4.81 -15.83
CA GLU A 156 -34.90 4.86 -17.25
C GLU A 156 -33.72 5.82 -17.44
N LEU A 157 -32.64 5.35 -18.08
CA LEU A 157 -31.47 6.16 -18.41
C LEU A 157 -31.72 7.00 -19.67
N ILE A 158 -31.50 8.31 -19.55
CA ILE A 158 -31.66 9.30 -20.61
C ILE A 158 -30.30 9.97 -20.84
N LYS A 159 -29.84 10.00 -22.10
CA LYS A 159 -28.68 10.82 -22.49
C LYS A 159 -29.13 12.26 -22.71
N ASP A 160 -28.44 13.22 -22.11
CA ASP A 160 -28.65 14.63 -22.42
C ASP A 160 -28.19 14.88 -23.88
N GLN A 161 -29.08 15.42 -24.71
CA GLN A 161 -28.80 15.73 -26.12
C GLN A 161 -28.12 17.11 -26.28
N ALA A 162 -27.26 17.49 -25.32
CA ALA A 162 -26.55 18.77 -25.38
C ALA A 162 -25.17 18.58 -26.01
N GLY A 163 -25.10 18.61 -27.36
CA GLY A 163 -23.81 18.67 -28.06
C GLY A 163 -23.78 18.20 -29.52
N ALA A 164 -24.79 18.50 -30.33
CA ALA A 164 -24.68 18.44 -31.79
C ALA A 164 -24.96 19.84 -32.36
N ALA A 165 -24.00 20.74 -32.22
CA ALA A 165 -23.91 22.01 -32.94
C ALA A 165 -22.44 22.38 -33.13
#